data_AF-A0A2E2CVB3-F1
#
_entry.id   AF-A0A2E2CVB3-F1
#
_cell.length_a   1.000
_cell.length_b   1.000
_cell.length_c   1.000
_cell.angle_alpha   90.00
_cell.angle_beta   90.00
_cell.angle_gamma   90.00
#
_symmetry.space_group_name_H-M   'P 1'
#
loop_
_entity.id
_entity.type
_entity.pdbx_description
1 polymer ?
#
loop_
_entity_poly.entity_id
_entity_poly.type
_entity_poly.pdbx_seq_one_letter_code
_entity_poly.pdbx_strand_id
1 'polypeptide(L)'
;MTAANDKRMTAAIGSLGPRSRAIAVLNAIRADDRALADSLAETAPKRMYRCIDVGETATIEAAESMALRFDRSFYGLLAVYWQHLAQDEKQEASERRGEIAAIVQATTAFAESLDIPFEAAFAFSVAIDDPAFTEFQKVKADPATVQRVADSYAGVWRSKAAAIIQPQSAH
;
A
#
# COMPACT_ATOMS: atom_id res chain seq x y z
N MET A 1 -16.40 -22.21 -12.09
CA MET A 1 -17.49 -21.23 -11.95
C MET A 1 -18.38 -21.28 -13.19
N THR A 2 -19.69 -21.04 -13.06
CA THR A 2 -20.63 -21.08 -14.20
C THR A 2 -20.77 -19.70 -14.84
N ALA A 3 -20.93 -19.63 -16.16
CA ALA A 3 -21.00 -18.38 -16.93
C ALA A 3 -22.11 -17.39 -16.50
N ALA A 4 -23.14 -17.87 -15.78
CA ALA A 4 -24.20 -17.04 -15.21
C ALA A 4 -23.76 -16.29 -13.93
N ASN A 5 -22.87 -16.89 -13.14
CA ASN A 5 -22.28 -16.23 -11.98
C ASN A 5 -21.28 -15.15 -12.41
N ASP A 6 -20.51 -15.41 -13.47
CA ASP A 6 -19.56 -14.44 -14.02
C ASP A 6 -20.29 -13.17 -14.49
N LYS A 7 -21.39 -13.31 -15.25
CA LYS A 7 -22.21 -12.16 -15.68
C LYS A 7 -22.80 -11.34 -14.53
N ARG A 8 -23.23 -12.00 -13.45
CA ARG A 8 -23.78 -11.33 -12.25
C ARG A 8 -22.69 -10.58 -11.49
N MET A 9 -21.51 -11.18 -11.35
CA MET A 9 -20.34 -10.52 -10.77
C MET A 9 -19.94 -9.30 -11.60
N THR A 10 -19.81 -9.44 -12.92
CA THR A 10 -19.50 -8.33 -13.82
C THR A 10 -20.49 -7.17 -13.70
N ALA A 11 -21.79 -7.46 -13.62
CA ALA A 11 -22.82 -6.43 -13.45
C ALA A 11 -22.76 -5.74 -12.07
N ALA A 12 -22.52 -6.50 -11.00
CA ALA A 12 -22.34 -5.95 -9.65
C ALA A 12 -21.09 -5.06 -9.56
N ILE A 13 -19.99 -5.51 -10.16
CA ILE A 13 -18.73 -4.77 -10.27
C ILE A 13 -18.91 -3.45 -11.04
N GLY A 14 -19.60 -3.49 -12.19
CA GLY A 14 -19.86 -2.29 -13.00
C GLY A 14 -20.72 -1.24 -12.29
N SER A 15 -21.43 -1.61 -11.22
CA SER A 15 -22.22 -0.69 -10.39
C SER A 15 -21.43 -0.01 -9.27
N LEU A 16 -20.19 -0.45 -9.01
CA LEU A 16 -19.34 0.14 -7.98
C LEU A 16 -18.86 1.53 -8.38
N GLY A 17 -18.86 2.46 -7.41
CA GLY A 17 -18.22 3.76 -7.56
C GLY A 17 -16.69 3.64 -7.71
N PRO A 18 -16.01 4.65 -8.29
CA PRO A 18 -14.58 4.57 -8.60
C PRO A 18 -13.68 4.23 -7.40
N ARG A 19 -13.98 4.77 -6.20
CA ARG A 19 -13.26 4.44 -4.95
C ARG A 19 -13.37 2.97 -4.59
N SER A 20 -14.59 2.43 -4.58
CA SER A 20 -14.85 1.04 -4.22
C SER A 20 -14.23 0.05 -5.21
N ARG A 21 -14.20 0.40 -6.50
CA ARG A 21 -13.51 -0.42 -7.52
C ARG A 21 -12.01 -0.44 -7.30
N ALA A 22 -11.37 0.72 -7.10
CA ALA A 22 -9.94 0.77 -6.83
C ALA A 22 -9.55 -0.09 -5.62
N ILE A 23 -10.34 -0.03 -4.53
CA ILE A 23 -10.14 -0.88 -3.35
C ILE A 23 -10.35 -2.37 -3.69
N ALA A 24 -11.37 -2.71 -4.48
CA ALA A 24 -11.61 -4.08 -4.91
C ALA A 24 -10.46 -4.64 -5.76
N VAL A 25 -9.90 -3.83 -6.68
CA VAL A 25 -8.74 -4.20 -7.49
C VAL A 25 -7.53 -4.47 -6.59
N LEU A 26 -7.24 -3.57 -5.65
CA LEU A 26 -6.12 -3.73 -4.71
C LEU A 26 -6.30 -4.99 -3.84
N ASN A 27 -7.51 -5.27 -3.36
CA ASN A 27 -7.79 -6.49 -2.61
C ASN A 27 -7.64 -7.76 -3.47
N ALA A 28 -8.04 -7.72 -4.75
CA ALA A 28 -7.86 -8.83 -5.68
C ALA A 28 -6.37 -9.10 -5.95
N ILE A 29 -5.58 -8.04 -6.14
CA ILE A 29 -4.12 -8.11 -6.28
C ILE A 29 -3.50 -8.73 -5.02
N ARG A 30 -3.90 -8.27 -3.84
CA ARG A 30 -3.41 -8.80 -2.56
C ARG A 30 -3.72 -10.29 -2.37
N ALA A 31 -4.85 -10.74 -2.89
CA ALA A 31 -5.26 -12.15 -2.87
C ALA A 31 -4.62 -13.00 -3.99
N ASP A 32 -3.73 -12.43 -4.82
CA ASP A 32 -3.18 -13.01 -6.05
C ASP A 32 -4.26 -13.48 -7.05
N ASP A 33 -5.46 -12.90 -6.99
CA ASP A 33 -6.56 -13.14 -7.93
C ASP A 33 -6.45 -12.17 -9.12
N ARG A 34 -5.47 -12.45 -9.99
CA ARG A 34 -5.21 -11.63 -11.18
C ARG A 34 -6.39 -11.60 -12.15
N ALA A 35 -7.13 -12.71 -12.26
CA ALA A 35 -8.29 -12.80 -13.14
C ALA A 35 -9.40 -11.84 -12.69
N LEU A 36 -9.64 -11.75 -11.37
CA LEU A 36 -10.56 -10.78 -10.81
C LEU A 36 -10.04 -9.35 -10.96
N ALA A 37 -8.76 -9.09 -10.69
CA ALA A 37 -8.16 -7.77 -10.85
C ALA A 37 -8.30 -7.23 -12.29
N ASP A 38 -7.99 -8.07 -13.28
CA ASP A 38 -8.14 -7.73 -14.70
C ASP A 38 -9.61 -7.49 -15.06
N SER A 39 -10.53 -8.36 -14.61
CA SER A 39 -11.96 -8.18 -14.86
C SER A 39 -12.52 -6.90 -14.22
N LEU A 40 -12.05 -6.52 -13.03
CA LEU A 40 -12.43 -5.28 -12.35
C LEU A 40 -11.93 -4.06 -13.14
N ALA A 41 -10.69 -4.10 -13.63
CA ALA A 41 -10.11 -3.01 -14.41
C ALA A 41 -10.80 -2.84 -15.79
N GLU A 42 -11.16 -3.94 -16.45
CA GLU A 42 -11.83 -3.93 -17.75
C GLU A 42 -13.28 -3.42 -17.71
N THR A 43 -13.94 -3.59 -16.56
CA THR A 43 -15.35 -3.22 -16.34
C THR A 43 -15.54 -1.80 -15.85
N ALA A 44 -14.46 -1.07 -15.59
CA ALA A 44 -14.50 0.35 -15.25
C ALA A 44 -15.18 1.17 -16.37
N PRO A 45 -16.10 2.10 -16.05
CA PRO A 45 -16.70 3.00 -17.02
C PRO A 45 -15.63 3.81 -17.74
N LYS A 46 -15.50 3.59 -19.06
CA LYS A 46 -14.51 4.27 -19.88
C LYS A 46 -14.94 5.73 -20.08
N ARG A 47 -14.14 6.70 -19.63
CA ARG A 47 -14.44 8.15 -19.75
C ARG A 47 -14.51 8.61 -21.21
N MET A 48 -13.81 7.91 -22.09
CA MET A 48 -13.91 7.94 -23.56
C MET A 48 -13.75 6.50 -24.04
N TYR A 49 -14.26 6.14 -25.22
CA TYR A 49 -14.29 4.78 -25.82
C TYR A 49 -12.99 3.93 -25.72
N ARG A 50 -11.87 4.48 -25.25
CA ARG A 50 -10.56 3.81 -25.11
C ARG A 50 -9.82 4.02 -23.77
N CYS A 51 -10.25 4.92 -22.87
CA CYS A 51 -9.49 5.17 -21.63
C CYS A 51 -10.23 4.61 -20.41
N ILE A 52 -9.55 3.70 -19.70
CA ILE A 52 -9.83 3.30 -18.31
C ILE A 52 -9.88 4.57 -17.45
N ASP A 53 -10.65 4.56 -16.35
CA ASP A 53 -10.74 5.70 -15.44
C ASP A 53 -9.34 6.09 -14.93
N VAL A 54 -8.84 7.25 -15.39
CA VAL A 54 -7.48 7.75 -15.10
C VAL A 54 -7.24 7.86 -13.60
N GLY A 55 -8.28 8.15 -12.80
CA GLY A 55 -8.14 8.22 -11.35
C GLY A 55 -7.93 6.84 -10.72
N GLU A 56 -8.57 5.79 -11.25
CA GLU A 56 -8.47 4.42 -10.75
C GLU A 56 -7.08 3.85 -11.05
N THR A 57 -6.61 4.01 -12.29
CA THR A 57 -5.24 3.66 -12.69
C THR A 57 -4.20 4.39 -11.85
N ALA A 58 -4.36 5.71 -11.68
CA ALA A 58 -3.46 6.51 -10.85
C ALA A 58 -3.40 6.05 -9.38
N THR A 59 -4.54 5.63 -8.82
CA THR A 59 -4.60 5.08 -7.46
C THR A 59 -3.85 3.74 -7.36
N ILE A 60 -4.02 2.85 -8.33
CA ILE A 60 -3.31 1.56 -8.35
C ILE A 60 -1.79 1.79 -8.48
N GLU A 61 -1.37 2.66 -9.40
CA GLU A 61 0.05 3.04 -9.57
C GLU A 61 0.65 3.70 -8.32
N ALA A 62 -0.16 4.48 -7.58
CA ALA A 62 0.23 5.06 -6.30
C ALA A 62 0.50 3.98 -5.25
N ALA A 63 -0.41 3.01 -5.11
CA ALA A 63 -0.24 1.88 -4.19
C ALA A 63 0.99 1.03 -4.55
N GLU A 64 1.22 0.74 -5.83
CA GLU A 64 2.41 0.02 -6.30
C GLU A 64 3.69 0.78 -5.96
N SER A 65 3.75 2.08 -6.33
CA SER A 65 4.92 2.92 -6.07
C SER A 65 5.21 3.04 -4.57
N MET A 66 4.15 3.06 -3.75
CA MET A 66 4.22 3.10 -2.30
C MET A 66 4.79 1.80 -1.73
N ALA A 67 4.25 0.66 -2.13
CA ALA A 67 4.72 -0.65 -1.71
C ALA A 67 6.19 -0.88 -2.08
N LEU A 68 6.59 -0.57 -3.32
CA LEU A 68 7.98 -0.71 -3.76
C LEU A 68 8.95 0.14 -2.94
N ARG A 69 8.55 1.38 -2.62
CA ARG A 69 9.35 2.27 -1.78
C ARG A 69 9.47 1.72 -0.36
N PHE A 70 8.37 1.24 0.20
CA PHE A 70 8.36 0.62 1.52
C PHE A 70 9.25 -0.63 1.57
N ASP A 71 9.04 -1.60 0.68
CA ASP A 71 9.81 -2.85 0.63
C ASP A 71 11.31 -2.56 0.53
N ARG A 72 11.71 -1.64 -0.37
CA ARG A 72 13.12 -1.26 -0.53
C ARG A 72 13.70 -0.65 0.75
N SER A 73 12.96 0.23 1.42
CA SER A 73 13.40 0.84 2.68
C SER A 73 13.45 -0.17 3.82
N PHE A 74 12.44 -1.03 3.92
CA PHE A 74 12.34 -2.07 4.95
C PHE A 74 13.48 -3.06 4.86
N TYR A 75 13.65 -3.73 3.73
CA TYR A 75 14.73 -4.71 3.58
C TYR A 75 16.12 -4.08 3.57
N GLY A 76 16.25 -2.85 3.05
CA GLY A 76 17.50 -2.10 3.12
C GLY A 76 17.94 -1.84 4.57
N LEU A 77 17.03 -1.37 5.42
CA LEU A 77 17.32 -1.15 6.83
C LEU A 77 17.50 -2.46 7.61
N LEU A 78 16.70 -3.48 7.30
CA LEU A 78 16.77 -4.78 7.96
C LEU A 78 18.11 -5.48 7.71
N ALA A 79 18.62 -5.42 6.49
CA ALA A 79 19.95 -5.95 6.16
C ALA A 79 21.06 -5.27 6.96
N VAL A 80 21.02 -3.93 7.06
CA VAL A 80 22.00 -3.15 7.83
C VAL A 80 21.88 -3.43 9.32
N TYR A 81 20.66 -3.58 9.84
CA TYR A 81 20.41 -3.96 11.24
C TYR A 81 21.08 -5.31 11.59
N TRP A 82 20.87 -6.34 10.76
CA TRP A 82 21.48 -7.64 10.99
C TRP A 82 23.00 -7.62 10.84
N GLN A 83 23.52 -6.79 9.93
CA GLN A 83 24.97 -6.58 9.81
C GLN A 83 25.57 -6.04 11.12
N HIS A 84 24.98 -4.98 11.69
CA HIS A 84 25.46 -4.41 12.95
C HIS A 84 25.36 -5.41 14.12
N LEU A 85 24.29 -6.21 14.18
CA LEU A 85 24.18 -7.29 15.17
C LEU A 85 25.29 -8.34 15.02
N ALA A 86 25.63 -8.72 13.79
CA ALA A 86 26.71 -9.67 13.53
C ALA A 86 28.10 -9.11 13.90
N GLN A 87 28.25 -7.78 13.88
CA GLN A 87 29.47 -7.07 14.27
C GLN A 87 29.51 -6.69 15.76
N ASP A 88 28.49 -7.05 16.55
CA ASP A 88 28.30 -6.65 17.95
C ASP A 88 28.21 -5.13 18.17
N GLU A 89 27.83 -4.38 17.12
CA GLU A 89 27.63 -2.93 17.10
C GLU A 89 26.23 -2.59 17.63
N LYS A 90 26.04 -2.76 18.95
CA LYS A 90 24.72 -2.72 19.60
C LYS A 90 24.04 -1.36 19.51
N GLN A 91 24.81 -0.28 19.54
CA GLN A 91 24.26 1.07 19.49
C GLN A 91 23.68 1.37 18.10
N GLU A 92 24.44 1.06 17.06
CA GLU A 92 24.10 1.20 15.65
C GLU A 92 22.90 0.30 15.30
N ALA A 93 22.90 -0.94 15.79
CA ALA A 93 21.76 -1.85 15.64
C ALA A 93 20.49 -1.30 16.33
N SER A 94 20.62 -0.68 17.51
CA SER A 94 19.50 -0.07 18.22
C SER A 94 18.92 1.12 17.45
N GLU A 95 19.76 1.95 16.85
CA GLU A 95 19.34 3.07 16.00
C GLU A 95 18.58 2.58 14.77
N ARG A 96 19.12 1.58 14.06
CA ARG A 96 18.42 0.96 12.91
C ARG A 96 17.11 0.31 13.32
N ARG A 97 17.06 -0.33 14.48
CA ARG A 97 15.81 -0.87 15.04
C ARG A 97 14.73 0.20 15.23
N GLY A 98 15.12 1.40 15.68
CA GLY A 98 14.22 2.55 15.79
C GLY A 98 13.74 3.06 14.43
N GLU A 99 14.64 3.12 13.43
CA GLU A 99 14.29 3.53 12.06
C GLU A 99 13.35 2.54 11.37
N ILE A 100 13.60 1.23 11.50
CA ILE A 100 12.72 0.17 10.97
C ILE A 100 11.34 0.28 11.60
N ALA A 101 11.28 0.44 12.93
CA ALA A 101 10.02 0.64 13.65
C ALA A 101 9.27 1.88 13.13
N ALA A 102 9.99 2.96 12.85
CA ALA A 102 9.39 4.19 12.35
C ALA A 102 8.79 4.04 10.96
N ILE A 103 9.48 3.37 10.02
CA ILE A 103 8.91 3.14 8.68
C ILE A 103 7.71 2.19 8.72
N VAL A 104 7.74 1.18 9.59
CA VAL A 104 6.65 0.22 9.79
C VAL A 104 5.41 0.95 10.33
N GLN A 105 5.56 1.72 11.40
CA GLN A 105 4.44 2.49 11.96
C GLN A 105 3.94 3.58 11.01
N ALA A 106 4.82 4.18 10.22
CA ALA A 106 4.44 5.16 9.20
C ALA A 106 3.58 4.57 8.09
N THR A 107 3.78 3.29 7.72
CA THR A 107 2.87 2.63 6.76
C THR A 107 1.46 2.51 7.31
N THR A 108 1.29 2.15 8.59
CA THR A 108 -0.02 2.09 9.24
C THR A 108 -0.68 3.46 9.28
N ALA A 109 0.03 4.48 9.79
CA ALA A 109 -0.48 5.86 9.86
C ALA A 109 -0.84 6.40 8.46
N PHE A 110 -0.06 6.06 7.44
CA PHE A 110 -0.37 6.44 6.07
C PHE A 110 -1.63 5.74 5.56
N ALA A 111 -1.79 4.43 5.75
CA ALA A 111 -2.98 3.70 5.33
C ALA A 111 -4.25 4.24 6.02
N GLU A 112 -4.16 4.55 7.32
CA GLU A 112 -5.24 5.21 8.06
C GLU A 112 -5.63 6.55 7.44
N SER A 113 -4.65 7.36 7.01
CA SER A 113 -4.91 8.65 6.35
C SER A 113 -5.67 8.55 5.02
N LEU A 114 -5.62 7.39 4.36
CA LEU A 114 -6.33 7.14 3.10
C LEU A 114 -7.79 6.70 3.31
N ASP A 115 -8.17 6.36 4.55
CA ASP A 115 -9.48 5.78 4.89
C ASP A 115 -9.77 4.49 4.08
N ILE A 116 -8.75 3.63 3.91
CA ILE A 116 -8.88 2.32 3.26
C ILE A 116 -8.19 1.23 4.10
N PRO A 117 -8.52 -0.07 3.88
CA PRO A 117 -7.83 -1.15 4.55
C PRO A 117 -6.31 -1.13 4.30
N PHE A 118 -5.51 -1.39 5.34
CA PHE A 118 -4.05 -1.45 5.26
C PHE A 118 -3.56 -2.39 4.15
N GLU A 119 -4.12 -3.59 4.09
CA GLU A 119 -3.81 -4.61 3.07
C GLU A 119 -4.10 -4.12 1.64
N ALA A 120 -5.06 -3.22 1.46
CA ALA A 120 -5.33 -2.61 0.16
C ALA A 120 -4.29 -1.53 -0.17
N ALA A 121 -3.95 -0.67 0.80
CA ALA A 121 -2.97 0.39 0.63
C ALA A 121 -1.56 -0.14 0.27
N PHE A 122 -1.21 -1.31 0.79
CA PHE A 122 0.05 -2.01 0.58
C PHE A 122 -0.11 -3.33 -0.17
N ALA A 123 -1.12 -3.45 -1.06
CA ALA A 123 -1.45 -4.69 -1.77
C ALA A 123 -0.30 -5.34 -2.54
N PHE A 124 0.69 -4.54 -2.96
CA PHE A 124 1.87 -4.98 -3.70
C PHE A 124 3.09 -5.28 -2.81
N SER A 125 3.02 -4.97 -1.51
CA SER A 125 4.16 -5.10 -0.60
C SER A 125 4.31 -6.55 -0.17
N VAL A 126 5.53 -7.08 -0.27
CA VAL A 126 5.87 -8.37 0.33
C VAL A 126 6.37 -8.21 1.77
N ALA A 127 6.82 -7.02 2.16
CA ALA A 127 7.32 -6.77 3.51
C ALA A 127 6.24 -6.87 4.59
N ILE A 128 4.96 -6.59 4.28
CA ILE A 128 3.87 -6.72 5.26
C ILE A 128 3.59 -8.16 5.68
N ASP A 129 4.01 -9.14 4.87
CA ASP A 129 3.92 -10.57 5.16
C ASP A 129 5.17 -11.11 5.89
N ASP A 130 6.24 -10.32 5.98
CA ASP A 130 7.46 -10.73 6.66
C ASP A 130 7.24 -10.75 8.18
N PRO A 131 7.61 -11.84 8.90
CA PRO A 131 7.49 -11.90 10.36
C PRO A 131 8.14 -10.72 11.08
N ALA A 132 9.26 -10.20 10.56
CA ALA A 132 9.96 -9.06 11.12
C ALA A 132 9.08 -7.80 11.13
N PHE A 133 8.18 -7.63 10.17
CA PHE A 133 7.24 -6.50 10.14
C PHE A 133 6.41 -6.43 11.43
N THR A 134 5.83 -7.56 11.84
CA THR A 134 5.04 -7.66 13.08
C THR A 134 5.90 -7.47 14.34
N GLU A 135 7.17 -7.84 14.29
CA GLU A 135 8.10 -7.59 15.40
C GLU A 135 8.39 -6.09 15.55
N PHE A 136 8.67 -5.40 14.44
CA PHE A 136 8.99 -3.98 14.44
C PHE A 136 7.78 -3.07 14.69
N GLN A 137 6.55 -3.55 14.45
CA GLN A 137 5.33 -2.86 14.90
C GLN A 137 5.28 -2.67 16.42
N LYS A 138 5.88 -3.58 17.19
CA LYS A 138 5.85 -3.55 18.67
C LYS A 138 6.96 -2.68 19.27
N VAL A 139 7.89 -2.22 18.44
CA VAL A 139 9.02 -1.40 18.87
C VAL A 139 8.59 0.04 18.95
N LYS A 140 8.89 0.74 20.05
CA LYS A 140 8.61 2.17 20.15
C LYS A 140 9.47 2.94 19.15
N ALA A 141 8.82 3.66 18.24
CA ALA A 141 9.46 4.57 17.32
C ALA A 141 9.33 6.03 17.82
N ASP A 142 10.21 6.89 17.34
CA ASP A 142 10.07 8.33 17.53
C ASP A 142 8.85 8.86 16.74
N PRO A 143 7.83 9.45 17.40
CA PRO A 143 6.61 9.90 16.72
C PRO A 143 6.86 10.96 15.64
N ALA A 144 7.84 11.84 15.84
CA ALA A 144 8.17 12.87 14.85
C ALA A 144 8.74 12.23 13.57
N THR A 145 9.57 11.20 13.71
CA THR A 145 10.09 10.42 12.59
C THR A 145 8.98 9.63 11.89
N VAL A 146 8.07 9.00 12.64
CA VAL A 146 6.90 8.30 12.07
C VAL A 146 6.08 9.25 11.20
N GLN A 147 5.70 10.43 11.74
CA GLN A 147 4.90 11.40 11.01
C GLN A 147 5.62 11.88 9.75
N ARG A 148 6.90 12.23 9.84
CA ARG A 148 7.70 12.66 8.68
C ARG A 148 7.76 11.61 7.58
N VAL A 149 7.88 10.33 7.93
CA VAL A 149 7.87 9.24 6.93
C VAL A 149 6.48 9.07 6.32
N ALA A 150 5.42 9.12 7.14
CA ALA A 150 4.04 9.05 6.66
C ALA A 150 3.71 10.22 5.69
N ASP A 151 4.17 11.43 6.00
CA ASP A 151 4.03 12.59 5.12
C ASP A 151 4.77 12.39 3.80
N SER A 152 5.94 11.75 3.82
CA SER A 152 6.65 11.40 2.60
C SER A 152 5.87 10.39 1.75
N TYR A 153 5.14 9.47 2.36
CA TYR A 153 4.26 8.53 1.65
C TYR A 153 3.06 9.25 1.03
N ALA A 154 2.43 10.16 1.79
CA ALA A 154 1.39 11.04 1.27
C ALA A 154 1.88 11.90 0.08
N GLY A 155 3.11 12.38 0.13
CA GLY A 155 3.74 13.10 -0.99
C GLY A 155 3.87 12.26 -2.27
N VAL A 156 4.33 11.01 -2.15
CA VAL A 156 4.40 10.08 -3.28
C VAL A 156 3.01 9.79 -3.83
N TRP A 157 2.06 9.50 -2.96
CA TRP A 157 0.68 9.20 -3.36
C TRP A 157 0.04 10.35 -4.15
N ARG A 158 0.19 11.59 -3.68
CA ARG A 158 -0.31 12.79 -4.37
C ARG A 158 0.36 13.00 -5.73
N SER A 159 1.64 12.68 -5.86
CA SER A 159 2.40 12.86 -7.12
C SER A 159 1.88 12.03 -8.29
N LYS A 160 1.17 10.93 -8.00
CA LYS A 160 0.56 10.06 -9.01
C LYS A 160 -0.79 10.55 -9.54
N ALA A 161 -1.25 11.73 -9.13
CA ALA A 161 -2.55 12.28 -9.52
C ALA A 161 -3.75 11.36 -9.18
N ALA A 162 -3.62 10.56 -8.11
CA ALA A 162 -4.63 9.64 -7.60
C ALA A 162 -5.87 10.37 -7.05
N ALA A 163 -6.69 11.00 -7.90
CA ALA A 163 -7.74 11.92 -7.49
C ALA A 163 -8.88 11.28 -6.65
N ILE A 164 -9.01 9.95 -6.65
CA ILE A 164 -10.15 9.23 -6.07
C ILE A 164 -9.94 8.90 -4.58
N ILE A 165 -8.70 8.69 -4.17
CA ILE A 165 -8.30 8.38 -2.78
C ILE A 165 -7.19 9.35 -2.43
N GLN A 166 -7.43 10.25 -1.47
CA GLN A 166 -6.47 11.28 -1.06
C GLN A 166 -6.14 11.13 0.43
N PRO A 167 -4.87 11.28 0.82
CA PRO A 167 -4.50 11.32 2.24
C PRO A 167 -5.15 12.53 2.91
N GLN A 168 -5.88 12.29 4.01
CA GLN A 168 -6.43 13.35 4.84
C GLN A 168 -5.32 14.07 5.60
N SER A 169 -5.42 15.39 5.72
CA SER A 169 -4.54 16.17 6.59
C SER A 169 -4.88 15.85 8.04
N ALA A 170 -3.88 15.59 8.88
CA ALA A 170 -4.09 15.53 10.33
C ALA A 170 -4.67 16.87 10.80
N HIS A 171 -5.83 16.82 11.44
CA HIS A 171 -6.50 17.98 12.06
C HIS A 171 -5.87 18.32 13.41
#